data_AF-A0A3B0XFN7-F1
#
_entry.id   AF-A0A3B0XFN7-F1
#
_cell.length_a   1.000
_cell.length_b   1.000
_cell.length_c   1.000
_cell.angle_alpha   90.00
_cell.angle_beta   90.00
_cell.angle_gamma   90.00
#
_symmetry.space_group_name_H-M   'P 1'
#
loop_
_entity.id
_entity.type
_entity.pdbx_description
1 polymer ?
#
loop_
_entity_poly.entity_id
_entity_poly.type
_entity_poly.pdbx_seq_one_letter_code
_entity_poly.pdbx_strand_id
1 'polypeptide(L)'
;MTDYIELVEDTGQQLRLGKRGKIDSSLSPILERLNFEAKNGLYLSRNFESTFKGLVGSISKLKQACKKLGYVRTICKQSCEQYFP
;
A
#
# COMPACT_ATOMS: atom_id res chain seq x y z
N MET A 1 -8.19 4.70 -19.08
CA MET A 1 -7.42 3.44 -18.91
C MET A 1 -5.92 3.70 -18.81
N THR A 2 -5.43 4.84 -19.32
CA THR A 2 -4.02 5.25 -19.29
C THR A 2 -3.52 5.61 -17.88
N ASP A 3 -4.38 6.18 -17.04
CA ASP A 3 -4.03 6.76 -15.73
C ASP A 3 -3.42 5.75 -14.74
N TYR A 4 -3.77 4.46 -14.84
CA TYR A 4 -3.18 3.42 -13.98
C TYR A 4 -1.74 3.11 -14.37
N ILE A 5 -1.48 3.03 -15.69
CA ILE A 5 -0.14 2.75 -16.21
C ILE A 5 0.77 3.94 -15.92
N GLU A 6 0.27 5.15 -16.09
CA GLU A 6 0.98 6.38 -15.74
C GLU A 6 1.34 6.44 -14.26
N LEU A 7 0.40 6.10 -13.36
CA LEU A 7 0.67 6.00 -11.92
C LEU A 7 1.78 4.97 -11.60
N VAL A 8 1.77 3.82 -12.28
CA VAL A 8 2.78 2.76 -12.08
C VAL A 8 4.16 3.22 -12.56
N GLU A 9 4.23 3.85 -13.73
CA GLU A 9 5.45 4.45 -14.29
C GLU A 9 6.03 5.51 -13.35
N ASP A 10 5.20 6.46 -12.89
CA ASP A 10 5.59 7.52 -11.95
C ASP A 10 6.11 6.94 -10.63
N THR A 11 5.41 5.95 -10.07
CA THR A 11 5.82 5.27 -8.84
C THR A 11 7.14 4.53 -9.03
N GLY A 12 7.33 3.86 -10.17
CA GLY A 12 8.57 3.19 -10.52
C GLY A 12 9.74 4.16 -10.65
N GLN A 13 9.51 5.32 -11.27
CA GLN A 13 10.50 6.38 -11.38
C GLN A 13 10.92 6.90 -10.01
N GLN A 14 9.97 7.16 -9.11
CA GLN A 14 10.23 7.60 -7.72
C GLN A 14 11.08 6.61 -6.90
N LEU A 15 10.89 5.31 -7.10
CA LEU A 15 11.60 4.27 -6.35
C LEU A 15 13.07 4.15 -6.78
N ARG A 16 13.38 4.45 -8.04
CA ARG A 16 14.72 4.33 -8.63
C ARG A 16 15.67 5.39 -8.06
N LEU A 17 16.77 4.94 -7.44
CA LEU A 17 17.83 5.83 -6.94
C LEU A 17 18.40 6.67 -8.09
N GLY A 18 18.41 8.00 -7.93
CA GLY A 18 19.00 8.95 -8.88
C GLY A 18 18.03 9.63 -9.85
N LYS A 19 16.74 9.26 -9.87
CA LYS A 19 15.69 10.01 -10.59
C LYS A 19 14.47 10.19 -9.69
N ARG A 20 14.45 11.26 -8.91
CA ARG A 20 13.23 11.63 -8.17
C ARG A 20 12.23 12.17 -9.19
N GLY A 21 11.36 11.29 -9.70
CA GLY A 21 10.16 11.72 -10.41
C GLY A 21 9.24 12.53 -9.49
N LYS A 22 8.08 12.97 -9.98
CA LYS A 22 6.98 13.48 -9.15
C LYS A 22 5.74 12.70 -9.58
N ILE A 23 4.99 12.13 -8.63
CA ILE A 23 3.65 11.61 -8.97
C ILE A 23 2.82 12.85 -9.31
N ASP A 24 2.33 12.94 -10.55
CA ASP A 24 1.58 14.12 -10.98
C ASP A 24 0.31 14.29 -10.13
N SER A 25 0.05 15.54 -9.73
CA SER A 25 -1.20 15.95 -9.09
C SER A 25 -2.43 15.65 -9.94
N SER A 26 -2.28 15.53 -11.26
CA SER A 26 -3.34 15.12 -12.19
C SER A 26 -3.85 13.69 -11.92
N LEU A 27 -3.04 12.83 -11.28
CA LEU A 27 -3.42 11.47 -10.87
C LEU A 27 -4.25 11.43 -9.58
N SER A 28 -4.60 12.57 -8.97
CA SER A 28 -5.47 12.65 -7.78
C SER A 28 -6.75 11.79 -7.88
N PRO A 29 -7.50 11.78 -9.00
CA PRO A 29 -8.73 11.00 -9.10
C PRO A 29 -8.50 9.48 -9.05
N ILE A 30 -7.40 8.97 -9.61
CA ILE A 30 -7.10 7.54 -9.54
C ILE A 30 -6.53 7.14 -8.18
N LEU A 31 -5.76 8.04 -7.53
CA LEU A 31 -5.26 7.87 -6.18
C LEU A 31 -6.41 7.76 -5.17
N GLU A 32 -7.41 8.64 -5.25
CA GLU A 32 -8.61 8.59 -4.41
C GLU A 32 -9.41 7.31 -4.63
N ARG A 33 -9.64 6.92 -5.90
CA ARG A 33 -10.36 5.69 -6.24
C ARG A 33 -9.69 4.42 -5.74
N LEU A 34 -8.36 4.39 -5.75
CA LEU A 34 -7.56 3.27 -5.24
C LEU A 34 -7.39 3.30 -3.72
N ASN A 35 -7.90 4.32 -3.03
CA ASN A 35 -7.60 4.63 -1.64
C ASN A 35 -6.08 4.64 -1.37
N PHE A 36 -5.32 5.11 -2.36
CA PHE A 36 -3.87 5.10 -2.37
C PHE A 36 -3.36 6.47 -1.98
N GLU A 37 -3.06 6.66 -0.70
CA GLU A 37 -2.35 7.86 -0.26
C GLU A 37 -0.92 7.81 -0.80
N ALA A 38 -0.58 8.68 -1.76
CA ALA A 38 0.68 8.64 -2.50
C ALA A 38 1.93 8.53 -1.62
N LYS A 39 1.94 9.17 -0.44
CA LYS A 39 3.04 9.12 0.52
C LYS A 39 3.19 7.75 1.18
N ASN A 40 2.10 7.20 1.69
CA ASN A 40 2.08 5.86 2.29
C ASN A 40 2.34 4.79 1.22
N GLY A 41 1.72 4.93 0.05
CA GLY A 41 1.94 4.08 -1.10
C GLY A 41 3.40 3.99 -1.52
N LEU A 42 4.09 5.12 -1.69
CA LEU A 42 5.52 5.12 -2.03
C LEU A 42 6.38 4.47 -0.94
N TYR A 43 6.08 4.75 0.33
CA TYR A 43 6.79 4.14 1.45
C TYR A 43 6.63 2.61 1.46
N LEU A 44 5.40 2.12 1.30
CA LEU A 44 5.10 0.69 1.25
C LEU A 44 5.70 0.03 0.03
N SER A 45 5.69 0.67 -1.15
CA SER A 45 6.34 0.12 -2.35
C SER A 45 7.85 -0.10 -2.17
N ARG A 46 8.50 0.63 -1.27
CA ARG A 46 9.91 0.41 -0.91
C ARG A 46 10.09 -0.56 0.27
N ASN A 47 9.19 -0.53 1.24
CA ASN A 47 9.38 -1.16 2.55
C ASN A 47 8.37 -2.28 2.83
N PHE A 48 7.66 -2.79 1.83
CA PHE A 48 6.54 -3.72 2.03
C PHE A 48 6.91 -4.91 2.94
N GLU A 49 8.00 -5.60 2.61
CA GLU A 49 8.47 -6.76 3.37
C GLU A 49 9.07 -6.42 4.73
N SER A 50 9.55 -5.18 4.93
CA SER A 50 10.05 -4.73 6.23
C SER A 50 8.91 -4.28 7.14
N THR A 51 7.89 -3.62 6.59
CA THR A 51 6.69 -3.14 7.28
C THR A 51 5.70 -4.25 7.63
N PHE A 52 5.51 -5.23 6.73
CA PHE A 52 4.60 -6.35 6.93
C PHE A 52 5.35 -7.67 7.03
N LYS A 53 5.05 -8.45 8.07
CA LYS A 53 5.69 -9.74 8.36
C LYS A 53 4.71 -10.91 8.29
N GLY A 54 3.58 -10.72 7.60
CA GLY A 54 2.49 -11.68 7.57
C GLY A 54 1.31 -11.16 6.76
N LEU A 55 0.10 -11.50 7.21
CA LEU A 55 -1.13 -11.12 6.51
C LEU A 55 -1.31 -9.60 6.47
N VAL A 56 -1.82 -9.10 5.35
CA VAL A 56 -2.07 -7.68 5.10
C VAL A 56 -3.49 -7.51 4.56
N GLY A 57 -4.17 -6.44 4.98
CA GLY A 57 -5.50 -6.07 4.52
C GLY A 57 -6.31 -5.35 5.58
N SER A 58 -7.58 -5.06 5.29
CA SER A 58 -8.46 -4.39 6.25
C SER A 58 -8.61 -5.22 7.53
N ILE A 59 -8.74 -4.55 8.68
CA ILE A 59 -8.75 -5.21 9.99
C ILE A 59 -9.87 -6.24 10.12
N SER A 60 -11.03 -5.99 9.50
CA SER A 60 -12.14 -6.95 9.46
C SER A 60 -11.75 -8.25 8.73
N LYS A 61 -11.11 -8.15 7.55
CA LYS A 61 -10.65 -9.31 6.79
C LYS A 61 -9.48 -10.00 7.47
N LEU A 62 -8.57 -9.23 8.07
CA LEU A 62 -7.41 -9.73 8.80
C LEU A 62 -7.83 -10.60 9.99
N LYS A 63 -8.79 -10.13 10.79
CA LYS A 63 -9.36 -10.90 11.90
C LYS A 63 -9.99 -12.21 11.43
N GLN A 64 -10.78 -12.16 10.35
CA GLN A 64 -11.39 -13.35 9.78
C GLN A 64 -10.35 -14.35 9.26
N ALA A 65 -9.33 -13.88 8.52
CA ALA A 65 -8.26 -14.72 8.02
C ALA A 65 -7.44 -15.34 9.16
N CYS A 66 -7.11 -14.56 10.19
CA CYS A 66 -6.39 -15.06 11.36
C CYS A 66 -7.16 -16.18 12.08
N LYS A 67 -8.47 -15.98 12.29
CA LYS A 67 -9.34 -17.00 12.88
C LYS A 67 -9.42 -18.27 12.04
N LYS A 68 -9.56 -18.13 10.71
CA LYS A 68 -9.61 -19.27 9.77
C LYS A 68 -8.30 -20.07 9.76
N LEU A 69 -7.17 -19.40 9.93
CA LEU A 69 -5.84 -20.01 9.95
C LEU A 69 -5.43 -20.50 11.35
N GLY A 70 -6.31 -20.42 12.35
CA GLY A 70 -6.04 -20.91 13.72
C GLY A 70 -5.13 -20.00 14.54
N TYR A 71 -4.89 -18.76 14.12
CA TYR A 71 -4.11 -17.81 14.92
C TYR A 71 -4.91 -17.31 16.13
N VAL A 72 -4.26 -17.30 17.31
CA VAL A 72 -4.83 -16.76 18.55
C VAL A 72 -4.92 -15.23 18.52
N ARG A 73 -3.96 -14.57 17.84
CA ARG A 73 -3.88 -13.11 17.70
C ARG A 73 -4.05 -12.68 16.25
N THR A 74 -4.54 -11.46 16.04
CA THR A 74 -4.49 -10.84 14.71
C THR A 74 -3.06 -10.38 14.42
N ILE A 75 -2.37 -11.08 13.52
CA ILE A 75 -1.00 -10.73 13.11
C ILE A 75 -0.99 -9.45 12.26
N CYS A 76 0.11 -8.70 12.31
CA CYS A 76 0.30 -7.44 11.58
C CYS A 76 -0.81 -6.38 11.78
N LYS A 77 -1.58 -6.47 12.88
CA LYS A 77 -2.71 -5.58 13.17
C LYS A 77 -2.31 -4.11 13.14
N GLN A 78 -1.27 -3.73 13.88
CA GLN A 78 -0.83 -2.33 14.01
C GLN A 78 -0.41 -1.73 12.66
N SER A 79 0.42 -2.43 11.88
CA SER A 79 0.81 -1.98 10.54
C SER A 79 -0.41 -1.87 9.62
N CYS A 80 -1.36 -2.82 9.69
CA CYS A 80 -2.57 -2.73 8.88
C CYS A 80 -3.49 -1.58 9.29
N GLU A 81 -3.60 -1.26 10.58
CA GLU A 81 -4.38 -0.10 11.07
C GLU A 81 -3.79 1.22 10.57
N GLN A 82 -2.48 1.30 10.44
CA GLN A 82 -1.79 2.51 9.98
C GLN A 82 -1.91 2.74 8.47
N TYR A 83 -1.87 1.68 7.67
CA TYR A 83 -1.71 1.78 6.22
C TYR A 83 -2.94 1.34 5.41
N PHE A 84 -3.88 0.63 6.03
CA PHE A 84 -5.08 0.09 5.39
C PHE A 84 -6.33 0.36 6.26
N PRO A 85 -6.81 1.63 6.29
CA PRO A 85 -8.03 2.00 7.01
C PRO A 85 -9.27 1.23 6.53
#